data_AF-A0A0K8RAI3-F1
#
_entry.id   AF-A0A0K8RAI3-F1
#
_cell.length_a   1.000
_cell.length_b   1.000
_cell.length_c   1.000
_cell.angle_alpha   90.00
_cell.angle_beta   90.00
_cell.angle_gamma   90.00
#
_symmetry.space_group_name_H-M   'P 1'
#
loop_
_entity.id
_entity.type
_entity.pdbx_description
1 polymer ?
#
loop_
_entity_poly.entity_id
_entity_poly.type
_entity_poly.pdbx_seq_one_letter_code
_entity_poly.pdbx_strand_id
1 'polypeptide(L)'
;METTLLVAQALQVLRATNKKLIHLKKVTLLMEKHKHRRTRRIMKKKLGDHMPDFIGNDKDKASYLDKLLSVCQNEHSLYKVNKGTITFDNCTFICVSEGATATNKQSRIPAGLVCNSQGGKCPEEGPCPAPPLPSC
;
A
#
# COMPACT_ATOMS: atom_id res chain seq x y z
N MET A 1 -59.68 3.08 2.62
CA MET A 1 -58.66 3.50 3.61
C MET A 1 -57.62 2.41 3.88
N GLU A 2 -57.94 1.12 3.79
CA GLU A 2 -56.98 0.04 4.06
C GLU A 2 -55.81 -0.06 3.06
N THR A 3 -56.05 0.24 1.77
CA THR A 3 -55.03 0.13 0.72
C THR A 3 -53.84 1.08 0.96
N THR A 4 -54.10 2.26 1.51
CA THR A 4 -53.07 3.27 1.81
C THR A 4 -52.18 2.85 2.99
N LEU A 5 -52.74 2.13 3.96
CA LEU A 5 -52.02 1.64 5.14
C LEU A 5 -51.07 0.49 4.78
N LEU A 6 -51.51 -0.45 3.93
CA LEU A 6 -50.66 -1.54 3.43
C LEU A 6 -49.46 -1.01 2.63
N VAL A 7 -49.67 -0.01 1.78
CA VAL A 7 -48.59 0.60 0.99
C VAL A 7 -47.57 1.30 1.90
N ALA A 8 -48.04 2.00 2.94
CA ALA A 8 -47.15 2.65 3.91
C ALA A 8 -46.31 1.64 4.70
N GLN A 9 -46.91 0.53 5.15
CA GLN A 9 -46.21 -0.55 5.84
C GLN A 9 -45.18 -1.24 4.92
N ALA A 10 -45.55 -1.55 3.68
CA ALA A 10 -44.64 -2.14 2.70
C ALA A 10 -43.44 -1.22 2.40
N LEU A 11 -43.66 0.09 2.30
CA LEU A 11 -42.60 1.08 2.08
C LEU A 11 -41.65 1.18 3.27
N GLN A 12 -42.17 1.11 4.51
CA GLN A 12 -41.36 1.10 5.72
C GLN A 12 -40.48 -0.16 5.80
N VAL A 13 -41.05 -1.34 5.50
CA VAL A 13 -40.30 -2.60 5.43
C VAL A 13 -39.20 -2.49 4.37
N LEU A 14 -39.52 -2.04 3.15
CA LEU A 14 -38.54 -1.88 2.07
C LEU A 14 -37.39 -0.92 2.45
N ARG A 15 -37.70 0.19 3.12
CA ARG A 15 -36.69 1.14 3.63
C ARG A 15 -35.81 0.49 4.71
N ALA A 16 -36.39 -0.28 5.62
CA ALA A 16 -35.64 -0.97 6.67
C ALA A 16 -34.69 -2.03 6.08
N THR A 17 -35.14 -2.80 5.08
CA THR A 17 -34.32 -3.82 4.40
C THR A 17 -33.15 -3.19 3.64
N ASN A 18 -33.40 -2.08 2.93
CA ASN A 18 -32.34 -1.33 2.25
C ASN A 18 -31.30 -0.77 3.24
N LYS A 19 -31.75 -0.19 4.36
CA LYS A 19 -30.86 0.31 5.41
C LYS A 19 -29.99 -0.80 5.99
N LYS A 20 -30.57 -1.99 6.23
CA LYS A 20 -29.85 -3.17 6.72
C LYS A 20 -28.83 -3.68 5.70
N LEU A 21 -29.17 -3.71 4.41
CA LEU A 21 -28.27 -4.10 3.33
C LEU A 21 -27.09 -3.13 3.17
N ILE A 22 -27.33 -1.82 3.23
CA ILE A 22 -26.27 -0.79 3.19
C ILE A 22 -25.34 -0.97 4.39
N HIS A 23 -25.89 -1.21 5.58
CA HIS A 23 -25.09 -1.45 6.78
C HIS A 23 -24.25 -2.73 6.65
N LEU A 24 -24.83 -3.82 6.12
CA LEU A 24 -24.09 -5.08 5.91
C LEU A 24 -22.92 -4.88 4.94
N LYS A 25 -23.16 -4.23 3.78
CA LYS A 25 -22.11 -3.91 2.80
C LYS A 25 -20.99 -3.05 3.42
N LYS A 26 -21.36 -2.06 4.25
CA LYS A 26 -20.38 -1.21 4.94
C LYS A 26 -19.53 -1.99 5.95
N VAL A 27 -20.15 -2.90 6.70
CA VAL A 27 -19.44 -3.77 7.65
C VAL A 27 -18.48 -4.71 6.92
N THR A 28 -18.91 -5.36 5.83
CA THR A 28 -18.04 -6.23 5.03
C THR A 28 -16.83 -5.48 4.47
N LEU A 29 -17.04 -4.29 3.90
CA LEU A 29 -15.95 -3.44 3.40
C LEU A 29 -14.96 -3.02 4.50
N LEU A 30 -15.47 -2.71 5.70
CA LEU A 30 -14.63 -2.38 6.85
C LEU A 30 -13.79 -3.58 7.29
N MET A 31 -14.38 -4.77 7.34
CA MET A 31 -13.69 -6.02 7.70
C MET A 31 -12.55 -6.34 6.71
N GLU A 32 -12.78 -6.17 5.41
CA GLU A 32 -11.74 -6.32 4.39
C GLU A 32 -10.63 -5.27 4.54
N LYS A 33 -10.98 -4.00 4.79
CA LYS A 33 -10.01 -2.94 5.05
C LYS A 33 -9.17 -3.21 6.31
N HIS A 34 -9.78 -3.75 7.37
CA HIS A 34 -9.07 -4.11 8.60
C HIS A 34 -8.14 -5.30 8.38
N LYS A 35 -8.58 -6.35 7.67
CA LYS A 35 -7.74 -7.49 7.28
C LYS A 35 -6.55 -7.02 6.45
N HIS A 36 -6.79 -6.18 5.45
CA HIS A 36 -5.75 -5.59 4.62
C HIS A 36 -4.75 -4.76 5.45
N ARG A 37 -5.23 -3.85 6.32
CA ARG A 37 -4.36 -3.07 7.23
C ARG A 37 -3.50 -3.96 8.13
N ARG A 38 -4.05 -5.06 8.65
CA ARG A 38 -3.34 -5.99 9.53
C ARG A 38 -2.20 -6.69 8.78
N THR A 39 -2.47 -7.22 7.58
CA THR A 39 -1.45 -7.81 6.72
C THR A 39 -0.38 -6.79 6.33
N ARG A 40 -0.77 -5.56 5.99
CA ARG A 40 0.14 -4.44 5.70
C ARG A 40 1.12 -4.20 6.86
N ARG A 41 0.64 -4.15 8.09
CA ARG A 41 1.49 -3.94 9.29
C ARG A 41 2.47 -5.08 9.53
N ILE A 42 2.03 -6.34 9.38
CA ILE A 42 2.89 -7.52 9.57
C ILE A 42 4.01 -7.52 8.52
N MET A 43 3.68 -7.20 7.26
CA MET A 43 4.67 -7.11 6.19
C MET A 43 5.65 -5.97 6.38
N LYS A 44 5.17 -4.78 6.78
CA LYS A 44 6.05 -3.65 7.10
C LYS A 44 7.06 -3.99 8.18
N LYS A 45 6.64 -4.70 9.23
CA LYS A 45 7.55 -5.12 10.30
C LYS A 45 8.61 -6.10 9.77
N LYS A 46 8.19 -7.19 9.12
CA LYS A 46 9.11 -8.19 8.54
C LYS A 46 10.07 -7.62 7.49
N LEU A 47 9.62 -6.63 6.71
CA LEU A 47 10.41 -6.02 5.64
C LEU A 47 11.33 -4.92 6.19
N GLY A 48 10.87 -4.14 7.17
CA GLY A 48 11.68 -3.17 7.91
C GLY A 48 12.88 -3.83 8.58
N ASP A 49 12.67 -5.04 9.11
CA ASP A 49 13.65 -6.07 9.51
C ASP A 49 14.97 -6.07 8.73
N HIS A 50 14.84 -5.89 7.41
CA HIS A 50 15.93 -6.11 6.48
C HIS A 50 16.16 -4.96 5.51
N MET A 51 15.63 -3.79 5.82
CA MET A 51 15.99 -2.58 5.12
C MET A 51 17.39 -2.13 5.56
N PRO A 52 18.20 -1.60 4.63
CA PRO A 52 19.57 -1.19 4.93
C PRO A 52 19.58 -0.05 5.97
N ASP A 53 20.63 -0.03 6.77
CA ASP A 53 20.73 0.88 7.93
C ASP A 53 20.86 2.34 7.54
N PHE A 54 21.30 2.63 6.31
CA PHE A 54 21.36 4.00 5.79
C PHE A 54 19.99 4.69 5.71
N ILE A 55 18.89 3.93 5.76
CA ILE A 55 17.53 4.49 5.77
C ILE A 55 17.19 5.10 7.14
N GLY A 56 17.86 4.65 8.21
CA GLY A 56 17.64 5.10 9.57
C GLY A 56 17.11 3.99 10.48
N ASN A 57 16.31 4.37 11.47
CA ASN A 57 15.76 3.44 12.46
C ASN A 57 14.52 2.69 11.93
N ASP A 58 13.94 1.80 12.75
CA ASP A 58 12.77 1.00 12.38
C ASP A 58 11.56 1.84 11.94
N LYS A 59 11.39 3.05 12.50
CA LYS A 59 10.31 3.98 12.13
C LYS A 59 10.55 4.56 10.74
N ASP A 60 11.80 4.92 10.43
CA ASP A 60 12.19 5.44 9.11
C ASP A 60 12.05 4.34 8.06
N LYS A 61 12.52 3.12 8.37
CA LYS A 61 12.36 1.92 7.53
C LYS A 61 10.87 1.63 7.27
N ALA A 62 10.02 1.67 8.29
CA ALA A 62 8.58 1.47 8.13
C ALA A 62 7.89 2.58 7.32
N SER A 63 8.33 3.83 7.47
CA SER A 63 7.84 4.99 6.71
C SER A 63 8.24 4.88 5.22
N TYR A 64 9.49 4.49 4.96
CA TYR A 64 10.02 4.25 3.62
C TYR A 64 9.17 3.22 2.87
N LEU A 65 8.89 2.09 3.52
CA LEU A 65 8.07 1.02 2.96
C LEU A 65 6.63 1.44 2.72
N ASP A 66 6.07 2.34 3.54
CA ASP A 66 4.72 2.85 3.31
C ASP A 66 4.64 3.71 2.05
N LYS A 67 5.71 4.47 1.75
CA LYS A 67 5.81 5.26 0.52
C LYS A 67 5.91 4.36 -0.70
N LEU A 68 6.76 3.32 -0.67
CA LEU A 68 6.85 2.33 -1.74
C LEU A 68 5.51 1.64 -1.98
N LEU A 69 4.84 1.23 -0.90
CA LEU A 69 3.57 0.54 -0.99
C LEU A 69 2.44 1.45 -1.50
N SER A 70 2.49 2.75 -1.19
CA SER A 70 1.53 3.72 -1.73
C SER A 70 1.66 3.86 -3.25
N VAL A 71 2.87 3.74 -3.80
CA VAL A 71 3.08 3.68 -5.25
C VAL A 71 2.43 2.42 -5.86
N CYS A 72 2.59 1.26 -5.23
CA CYS A 72 1.96 0.02 -5.73
C CYS A 72 0.42 0.04 -5.65
N GLN A 73 -0.15 0.67 -4.62
CA GLN A 73 -1.58 0.59 -4.34
C GLN A 73 -2.46 1.50 -5.21
N ASN A 74 -1.86 2.37 -6.03
CA ASN A 74 -2.60 3.12 -7.02
C ASN A 74 -3.27 2.21 -8.07
N GLU A 75 -2.83 0.96 -8.21
CA GLU A 75 -3.33 0.04 -9.26
C GLU A 75 -4.24 -1.07 -8.70
N HIS A 76 -3.89 -1.74 -7.58
CA HIS A 76 -4.77 -2.73 -6.93
C HIS A 76 -4.54 -2.85 -5.40
N SER A 77 -5.58 -3.23 -4.67
CA SER A 77 -5.57 -3.41 -3.20
C SER A 77 -4.83 -4.67 -2.72
N LEU A 78 -4.26 -5.47 -3.62
CA LEU A 78 -3.60 -6.75 -3.33
C LEU A 78 -2.09 -6.73 -3.53
N TYR A 79 -1.49 -5.56 -3.82
CA TYR A 79 -0.04 -5.48 -4.00
C TYR A 79 0.72 -5.54 -2.67
N LYS A 80 1.76 -6.37 -2.66
CA LYS A 80 2.81 -6.54 -1.67
C LYS A 80 4.15 -6.08 -2.25
N VAL A 81 5.03 -5.57 -1.40
CA VAL A 81 6.42 -5.29 -1.78
C VAL A 81 7.25 -6.50 -1.34
N ASN A 82 7.95 -7.15 -2.28
CA ASN A 82 8.88 -8.22 -1.94
C ASN A 82 10.27 -7.66 -1.64
N LYS A 83 10.92 -8.24 -0.62
CA LYS A 83 12.19 -7.78 -0.04
C LYS A 83 13.37 -7.89 -1.00
N GLY A 84 13.44 -8.98 -1.77
CA GLY A 84 14.58 -9.28 -2.65
C GLY A 84 14.60 -8.49 -3.96
N THR A 85 13.73 -7.50 -4.11
CA THR A 85 13.46 -6.85 -5.40
C THR A 85 13.52 -5.32 -5.32
N ILE A 86 14.08 -4.75 -4.26
CA ILE A 86 14.38 -3.31 -4.17
C ILE A 86 15.83 -3.10 -4.60
N THR A 87 16.02 -2.40 -5.71
CA THR A 87 17.34 -2.04 -6.25
C THR A 87 17.58 -0.57 -6.00
N PHE A 88 18.27 -0.27 -4.90
CA PHE A 88 18.52 1.11 -4.47
C PHE A 88 19.40 1.88 -5.47
N ASP A 89 20.39 1.22 -6.08
CA ASP A 89 21.27 1.83 -7.09
C ASP A 89 20.50 2.37 -8.29
N ASN A 90 19.47 1.64 -8.73
CA ASN A 90 18.62 2.05 -9.84
C ASN A 90 17.36 2.79 -9.40
N CYS A 91 17.18 3.00 -8.09
CA CYS A 91 15.97 3.56 -7.52
C CYS A 91 14.70 2.81 -7.98
N THR A 92 14.75 1.49 -8.13
CA THR A 92 13.62 0.67 -8.61
C THR A 92 13.21 -0.38 -7.59
N PHE A 93 11.96 -0.81 -7.66
CA PHE A 93 11.45 -1.91 -6.86
C PHE A 93 10.30 -2.64 -7.57
N ILE A 94 9.99 -3.86 -7.15
CA ILE A 94 8.90 -4.64 -7.75
C ILE A 94 7.67 -4.66 -6.83
N CYS A 95 6.53 -4.25 -7.38
CA CYS A 95 5.21 -4.46 -6.83
C CYS A 95 4.70 -5.84 -7.23
N VAL A 96 4.49 -6.73 -6.25
CA VAL A 96 3.99 -8.09 -6.44
C VAL A 96 2.50 -8.12 -6.08
N SER A 97 1.60 -8.53 -6.97
CA SER A 97 0.18 -8.68 -6.61
C SER A 97 -0.13 -10.09 -6.13
N GLU A 98 -1.04 -10.22 -5.16
CA GLU A 98 -1.61 -11.51 -4.79
C GLU A 98 -2.67 -11.92 -5.80
N GLY A 99 -2.33 -12.83 -6.71
CA GLY A 99 -3.27 -13.46 -7.63
C GLY A 99 -2.56 -14.46 -8.55
N ALA A 100 -3.26 -15.53 -8.97
CA ALA A 100 -2.71 -16.54 -9.88
C ALA A 100 -2.34 -15.97 -11.26
N THR A 101 -2.88 -14.79 -11.62
CA THR A 101 -2.65 -14.07 -12.88
C THR A 101 -1.91 -12.74 -12.67
N ALA A 102 -1.41 -12.49 -11.46
CA ALA A 102 -0.80 -11.21 -11.11
C ALA A 102 0.58 -11.06 -11.73
N THR A 103 0.72 -10.13 -12.68
CA THR A 103 2.02 -9.74 -13.22
C THR A 103 2.74 -8.82 -12.23
N ASN A 104 4.01 -9.14 -11.96
CA ASN A 104 4.91 -8.28 -11.19
C ASN A 104 5.15 -6.98 -11.96
N LYS A 105 4.97 -5.83 -11.32
CA LYS A 105 5.21 -4.51 -11.94
C LYS A 105 6.46 -3.89 -11.32
N GLN A 106 7.45 -3.59 -12.16
CA GLN A 106 8.57 -2.75 -11.74
C GLN A 106 8.08 -1.30 -11.61
N SER A 107 8.38 -0.70 -10.47
CA SER A 107 8.04 0.67 -10.10
C SER A 107 9.30 1.40 -9.63
N ARG A 108 9.25 2.72 -9.62
CA ARG A 108 10.36 3.58 -9.21
C ARG A 108 10.18 4.08 -7.79
N ILE A 109 11.25 4.03 -7.00
CA ILE A 109 11.32 4.64 -5.68
C ILE A 109 11.04 6.14 -5.84
N PRO A 110 10.08 6.72 -5.10
CA PRO A 110 9.77 8.15 -5.17
C PRO A 110 11.00 9.04 -5.00
N ALA A 111 11.03 10.16 -5.73
CA ALA A 111 12.09 11.14 -5.62
C ALA A 111 12.26 11.65 -4.17
N GLY A 112 13.50 11.93 -3.78
CA GLY A 112 13.84 12.45 -2.45
C GLY A 112 13.98 11.38 -1.35
N LEU A 113 13.78 10.09 -1.67
CA LEU A 113 14.07 8.99 -0.77
C LEU A 113 15.55 8.59 -0.82
N VAL A 114 16.12 8.28 0.34
CA VAL A 114 17.52 7.85 0.46
C VAL A 114 17.73 6.52 -0.27
N CYS A 115 18.81 6.41 -1.01
CA CYS A 115 19.17 5.23 -1.79
C CYS A 115 20.62 4.76 -1.57
N ASN A 116 21.44 5.46 -0.78
CA ASN A 116 22.78 4.99 -0.44
C ASN A 116 23.23 5.45 0.96
N SER A 117 24.33 4.87 1.43
CA SER A 117 24.93 5.14 2.74
C SER A 117 25.49 6.55 2.91
N GLN A 118 25.71 7.28 1.82
CA GLN A 118 26.21 8.65 1.83
C GLN A 118 25.06 9.68 1.88
N GLY A 119 23.82 9.23 2.08
CA GLY A 119 22.64 10.09 2.12
C GLY A 119 22.17 10.54 0.75
N GLY A 120 22.67 9.93 -0.33
CA GLY A 120 22.20 10.17 -1.68
C GLY A 120 20.72 9.83 -1.81
N LYS A 121 19.99 10.65 -2.57
CA LYS A 121 18.54 10.54 -2.74
C LYS A 121 18.20 10.24 -4.18
N CYS A 122 17.15 9.46 -4.40
CA CYS A 122 16.65 9.18 -5.73
C CYS A 122 16.23 10.48 -6.44
N PRO A 123 16.74 10.77 -7.65
CA PRO A 123 16.28 11.89 -8.48
C PRO A 123 14.86 11.64 -9.02
N GLU A 124 14.28 12.51 -9.85
CA GLU A 124 13.00 12.22 -10.52
C GLU A 124 13.12 11.11 -11.58
N GLU A 125 14.24 11.09 -12.29
CA GLU A 125 14.58 10.09 -13.31
C GLU A 125 16.03 9.64 -13.17
N GLY A 126 16.33 8.40 -13.57
CA GLY A 126 17.68 7.84 -13.52
C GLY A 126 18.03 7.17 -12.18
N PRO A 127 19.30 6.70 -12.05
CA PRO A 127 19.79 5.95 -10.90
C PRO A 127 20.08 6.84 -9.68
N CYS A 128 20.38 6.21 -8.55
CA CYS A 128 20.87 6.86 -7.35
C CYS A 128 22.19 7.59 -7.64
N PRO A 129 22.36 8.86 -7.21
CA PRO A 129 23.59 9.60 -7.47
C PRO A 129 24.79 8.92 -6.80
N ALA A 130 25.89 8.80 -7.56
CA ALA A 130 27.14 8.26 -7.04
C ALA A 130 27.71 9.20 -5.95
N PRO A 131 28.32 8.64 -4.90
CA PRO A 131 29.09 9.43 -3.95
C PRO A 131 30.16 10.26 -4.68
N PRO A 132 30.45 11.48 -4.20
CA PRO A 132 31.63 12.21 -4.68
C PRO A 132 32.87 11.33 -4.44
N LEU A 133 33.67 11.12 -5.49
CA LEU A 133 34.93 10.43 -5.38
C LEU A 133 35.82 11.22 -4.39
N PRO A 134 36.52 10.54 -3.46
CA PRO A 134 37.47 11.24 -2.61
C PRO A 134 38.49 11.94 -3.50
N SER A 135 38.77 13.21 -3.20
CA SER A 135 39.84 13.94 -3.88
C SER A 135 41.16 13.21 -3.62
N CYS A 136 41.78 12.70 -4.69
CA CYS A 136 43.12 12.13 -4.66
C CYS A 136 44.18 13.23 -4.56
#